data_AF-A0AAW8N9U2-F1
#
_entry.id   AF-A0AAW8N9U2-F1
#
_cell.length_a   1.000
_cell.length_b   1.000
_cell.length_c   1.000
_cell.angle_alpha   90.00
_cell.angle_beta   90.00
_cell.angle_gamma   90.00
#
_symmetry.space_group_name_H-M   'P 1'
#
loop_
_entity.id
_entity.type
_entity.pdbx_description
1 polymer ?
#
loop_
_entity_poly.entity_id
_entity_poly.type
_entity_poly.pdbx_seq_one_letter_code
_entity_poly.pdbx_strand_id
1 'polypeptide(L)'
;MDDRVAVNDQPAGRHCDEKPQTRPVLRPDLSTRRERLIRLLRLKWVNGTVLHYWFLAAPAPQKEAVRTAFKEWKDLGIGLEFSEVADRSEAEVRIAFDQGDGSWSYVGRDVLGISANEPTMNFGWDLTDEYGRTTALHEIGHTLGLPHEHQNPFSGIVWDEAKVYEYFGGAPNHWPPEQTLHNVLRKIDTSEVDGSSWDPDSVMEYWFPAGLIKEPARFQSGLNPPGGLSNADKEWVRKFFPALHPTLPVLHPFQSVPLSLVPGGQADFALEPQASRKYEIGTFGAADTVLVLFEEVQGGLRFVAGDDDSGEDRNSRVSAKLFQGRRYVVRVRLYWAGESGQTAVMHW
;
A
#
# COMPACT_ATOMS: atom_id res chain seq x y z
N MET A 1 -20.70 37.87 -3.60
CA MET A 1 -19.72 37.78 -2.50
C MET A 1 -18.76 36.70 -2.94
N ASP A 2 -17.52 37.08 -3.23
CA ASP A 2 -16.46 36.18 -3.67
C ASP A 2 -16.19 35.12 -2.61
N ASP A 3 -16.47 33.86 -2.93
CA ASP A 3 -15.94 32.71 -2.20
C ASP A 3 -14.45 32.57 -2.58
N ARG A 4 -13.60 33.21 -1.80
CA ARG A 4 -12.17 32.89 -1.79
C ARG A 4 -12.04 31.50 -1.20
N VAL A 5 -11.77 30.53 -2.09
CA VAL A 5 -11.19 29.23 -1.72
C VAL A 5 -10.04 29.51 -0.77
N ALA A 6 -10.10 28.95 0.44
CA ALA A 6 -9.03 29.04 1.41
C ALA A 6 -7.77 28.48 0.76
N VAL A 7 -6.80 29.36 0.50
CA VAL A 7 -5.46 28.95 0.10
C VAL A 7 -4.87 28.26 1.31
N ASN A 8 -4.60 26.96 1.19
CA ASN A 8 -3.88 26.19 2.20
C ASN A 8 -2.49 26.83 2.32
N ASP A 9 -2.28 27.67 3.34
CA ASP A 9 -0.99 28.31 3.65
C ASP A 9 -0.09 27.23 4.27
N GLN A 10 0.39 26.31 3.43
CA GLN A 10 1.29 25.24 3.84
C GLN A 10 2.63 25.83 4.29
N PRO A 11 3.18 25.44 5.46
CA PRO A 11 4.49 25.89 5.89
C PRO A 11 5.54 25.44 4.85
N ALA A 12 6.32 26.41 4.38
CA ALA A 12 7.21 26.29 3.23
C ALA A 12 8.05 24.99 3.20
N GLY A 13 7.84 24.19 2.14
CA GLY A 13 8.89 23.39 1.49
C GLY A 13 9.26 22.04 2.11
N ARG A 14 8.51 21.47 3.04
CA ARG A 14 8.77 20.07 3.48
C ARG A 14 8.08 19.09 2.54
N HIS A 15 8.76 18.00 2.22
CA HIS A 15 8.26 16.98 1.30
C HIS A 15 8.55 15.60 1.88
N CYS A 16 7.70 14.62 1.55
CA CYS A 16 7.93 13.23 1.92
C CYS A 16 9.26 12.72 1.29
N ASP A 17 9.96 11.82 1.99
CA ASP A 17 11.13 11.12 1.49
C ASP A 17 10.82 9.62 1.37
N GLU A 18 10.03 9.24 0.36
CA GLU A 18 9.65 7.85 0.14
C GLU A 18 10.90 6.96 0.06
N LYS A 19 10.91 5.90 0.87
CA LYS A 19 12.04 4.97 0.90
C LYS A 19 12.08 4.12 -0.37
N PRO A 20 13.27 3.79 -0.89
CA PRO A 20 13.38 2.99 -2.10
C PRO A 20 12.62 1.67 -2.01
N GLN A 21 11.72 1.46 -2.96
CA GLN A 21 10.97 0.22 -3.09
C GLN A 21 11.87 -0.94 -3.52
N THR A 22 11.60 -2.13 -2.98
CA THR A 22 12.23 -3.35 -3.45
C THR A 22 11.73 -3.70 -4.85
N ARG A 23 12.65 -4.07 -5.75
CA ARG A 23 12.30 -4.50 -7.10
C ARG A 23 12.69 -5.97 -7.28
N PRO A 24 11.72 -6.89 -7.36
CA PRO A 24 12.05 -8.30 -7.57
C PRO A 24 12.71 -8.47 -8.93
N VAL A 25 13.72 -9.33 -8.97
CA VAL A 25 14.32 -9.81 -10.21
C VAL A 25 13.36 -10.85 -10.79
N LEU A 26 12.63 -10.45 -11.82
CA LEU A 26 11.70 -11.32 -12.53
C LEU A 26 12.45 -12.14 -13.58
N ARG A 27 11.93 -13.31 -13.91
CA ARG A 27 12.51 -14.14 -14.97
C ARG A 27 12.35 -13.47 -16.33
N PRO A 28 13.35 -13.57 -17.22
CA PRO A 28 13.36 -12.83 -18.49
C PRO A 28 12.36 -13.36 -19.54
N ASP A 29 11.77 -14.53 -19.31
CA ASP A 29 10.81 -15.18 -20.20
C ASP A 29 9.35 -14.82 -19.90
N LEU A 30 9.08 -14.01 -18.87
CA LEU A 30 7.73 -13.57 -18.55
C LEU A 30 7.22 -12.59 -19.63
N SER A 31 5.95 -12.73 -20.01
CA SER A 31 5.31 -11.74 -20.87
C SER A 31 5.25 -10.37 -20.18
N THR A 32 5.40 -9.28 -20.94
CA THR A 32 5.33 -7.90 -20.42
C THR A 32 4.05 -7.63 -19.60
N ARG A 33 2.93 -8.25 -19.99
CA ARG A 33 1.67 -8.14 -19.23
C ARG A 33 1.75 -8.84 -17.87
N ARG A 34 2.34 -10.02 -17.80
CA ARG A 34 2.54 -10.77 -16.54
C ARG A 34 3.47 -10.00 -15.61
N GLU A 35 4.61 -9.52 -16.12
CA GLU A 35 5.55 -8.69 -15.36
C GLU A 35 4.89 -7.44 -14.77
N ARG A 36 4.12 -6.72 -15.59
CA ARG A 36 3.34 -5.55 -15.16
C ARG A 36 2.41 -5.87 -14.00
N LEU A 37 1.62 -6.93 -14.11
CA LEU A 37 0.67 -7.28 -13.05
C LEU A 37 1.38 -7.65 -11.74
N ILE A 38 2.51 -8.36 -11.82
CA ILE A 38 3.31 -8.71 -10.64
C ILE A 38 3.84 -7.44 -9.97
N ARG A 39 4.42 -6.51 -10.73
CA ARG A 39 4.97 -5.25 -10.19
C ARG A 39 3.89 -4.36 -9.57
N LEU A 40 2.74 -4.23 -10.23
CA LEU A 40 1.61 -3.44 -9.75
C LEU A 40 1.02 -4.00 -8.44
N LEU A 41 0.84 -5.32 -8.37
CA LEU A 41 0.07 -5.96 -7.29
C LEU A 41 0.92 -6.35 -6.09
N ARG A 42 2.23 -6.60 -6.25
CA ARG A 42 3.13 -7.06 -5.15
C ARG A 42 3.16 -6.15 -3.93
N LEU A 43 2.92 -4.86 -4.13
CA LEU A 43 2.92 -3.87 -3.05
C LEU A 43 1.58 -3.87 -2.30
N LYS A 44 0.52 -4.44 -2.86
CA LYS A 44 -0.80 -4.43 -2.24
C LYS A 44 -0.92 -5.54 -1.21
N TRP A 45 -1.44 -5.22 -0.04
CA TRP A 45 -1.85 -6.20 0.96
C TRP A 45 -2.91 -7.15 0.39
N VAL A 46 -3.03 -8.37 0.93
CA VAL A 46 -4.22 -9.18 0.66
C VAL A 46 -5.40 -8.51 1.36
N ASN A 47 -6.52 -8.34 0.67
CA ASN A 47 -7.66 -7.62 1.25
C ASN A 47 -8.16 -8.34 2.51
N GLY A 48 -8.59 -7.56 3.51
CA GLY A 48 -8.95 -8.06 4.82
C GLY A 48 -7.80 -8.33 5.78
N THR A 49 -6.57 -7.99 5.41
CA THR A 49 -5.43 -8.02 6.34
C THR A 49 -5.70 -7.03 7.48
N VAL A 50 -5.40 -7.45 8.71
CA VAL A 50 -5.30 -6.55 9.86
C VAL A 50 -3.86 -6.04 9.90
N LEU A 51 -3.68 -4.74 9.67
CA LEU A 51 -2.40 -4.07 9.78
C LEU A 51 -2.23 -3.59 11.21
N HIS A 52 -1.32 -4.21 11.94
CA HIS A 52 -1.01 -3.82 13.29
C HIS A 52 0.00 -2.68 13.25
N TYR A 53 -0.30 -1.60 13.97
CA TYR A 53 0.59 -0.47 14.08
C TYR A 53 1.00 -0.21 15.53
N TRP A 54 2.20 0.32 15.69
CA TRP A 54 2.74 0.70 16.99
C TRP A 54 3.49 2.03 16.89
N PHE A 55 3.28 2.90 17.87
CA PHE A 55 3.96 4.18 17.96
C PHE A 55 5.24 4.09 18.79
N LEU A 56 6.34 4.57 18.23
CA LEU A 56 7.51 4.95 19.02
C LEU A 56 7.12 6.08 20.01
N ALA A 57 8.03 6.40 20.92
CA ALA A 57 7.80 7.45 21.90
C ALA A 57 7.47 8.78 21.21
N ALA A 58 6.27 9.32 21.47
CA ALA A 58 5.76 10.53 20.85
C ALA A 58 4.69 11.19 21.74
N PRO A 59 4.48 12.52 21.60
CA PRO A 59 3.40 13.22 22.30
C PRO A 59 2.02 12.67 21.93
N ALA A 60 1.09 12.65 22.89
CA ALA A 60 -0.26 12.15 22.68
C ALA A 60 -1.02 12.83 21.51
N PRO A 61 -0.96 14.16 21.32
CA PRO A 61 -1.63 14.82 20.18
C PRO A 61 -1.16 14.32 18.81
N GLN A 62 0.14 14.03 18.66
CA GLN A 62 0.70 13.48 17.43
C GLN A 62 0.14 12.08 17.14
N LYS A 63 0.08 11.22 18.17
CA LYS A 63 -0.51 9.88 18.04
C LYS A 63 -2.00 9.93 17.69
N GLU A 64 -2.76 10.84 18.28
CA GLU A 64 -4.19 11.02 17.95
C GLU A 64 -4.40 11.50 16.50
N ALA A 65 -3.52 12.36 15.97
CA ALA A 65 -3.59 12.77 14.57
C ALA A 65 -3.42 11.56 13.62
N VAL A 66 -2.45 10.69 13.90
CA VAL A 66 -2.23 9.47 13.10
C VAL A 66 -3.40 8.48 13.23
N ARG A 67 -3.94 8.28 14.45
CA ARG A 67 -5.15 7.46 14.65
C ARG A 67 -6.34 7.98 13.85
N THR A 68 -6.52 9.29 13.83
CA THR A 68 -7.58 9.94 13.06
C THR A 68 -7.39 9.69 11.56
N ALA A 69 -6.16 9.80 11.05
CA ALA A 69 -5.87 9.51 9.65
C ALA A 69 -6.11 8.03 9.27
N PHE A 70 -5.74 7.07 10.13
CA PHE A 70 -6.11 5.65 9.94
C PHE A 70 -7.63 5.46 9.91
N LYS A 71 -8.35 6.14 10.82
CA LYS A 71 -9.81 6.11 10.86
C LYS A 71 -10.42 6.67 9.58
N GLU A 72 -9.90 7.77 9.03
CA GLU A 72 -10.39 8.35 7.77
C GLU A 72 -10.26 7.37 6.60
N TRP A 73 -9.12 6.69 6.47
CA TRP A 73 -8.97 5.62 5.48
C TRP A 73 -9.96 4.47 5.72
N LYS A 74 -10.17 4.07 6.99
CA LYS A 74 -11.07 2.97 7.35
C LYS A 74 -12.54 3.32 7.10
N ASP A 75 -12.96 4.55 7.38
CA ASP A 75 -14.32 5.05 7.21
C ASP A 75 -14.78 5.03 5.74
N LEU A 76 -13.85 4.84 4.79
CA LEU A 76 -14.19 4.59 3.38
C LEU A 76 -14.89 3.24 3.13
N GLY A 77 -14.96 2.37 4.14
CA GLY A 77 -15.59 1.04 4.05
C GLY A 77 -14.69 0.00 3.38
N ILE A 78 -13.36 0.18 3.47
CA ILE A 78 -12.39 -0.75 2.91
C ILE A 78 -12.31 -2.04 3.72
N GLY A 79 -11.88 -3.12 3.08
CA GLY A 79 -11.76 -4.43 3.70
C GLY A 79 -10.57 -4.56 4.66
N LEU A 80 -9.54 -3.74 4.54
CA LEU A 80 -8.42 -3.72 5.51
C LEU A 80 -8.87 -3.26 6.89
N GLU A 81 -8.20 -3.76 7.93
CA GLU A 81 -8.37 -3.31 9.31
C GLU A 81 -7.07 -2.71 9.83
N PHE A 82 -7.15 -1.74 10.74
CA PHE A 82 -6.00 -1.15 11.41
C PHE A 82 -6.14 -1.38 12.91
N SER A 83 -5.09 -1.89 13.55
CA SER A 83 -5.11 -2.19 14.99
C SER A 83 -3.86 -1.66 15.68
N GLU A 84 -4.04 -0.79 16.66
CA GLU A 84 -2.93 -0.40 17.54
C GLU A 84 -2.59 -1.54 18.48
N VAL A 85 -1.32 -1.91 18.55
CA VAL A 85 -0.82 -2.91 19.49
C VAL A 85 0.01 -2.27 20.60
N ALA A 86 0.16 -2.98 21.71
CA ALA A 86 0.94 -2.50 22.86
C ALA A 86 2.44 -2.78 22.74
N ASP A 87 2.82 -3.76 21.92
CA ASP A 87 4.20 -4.22 21.74
C ASP A 87 4.65 -4.02 20.30
N ARG A 88 5.85 -3.46 20.11
CA ARG A 88 6.45 -3.24 18.78
C ARG A 88 6.61 -4.54 17.99
N SER A 89 6.89 -5.66 18.66
CA SER A 89 7.08 -6.97 18.02
C SER A 89 5.79 -7.54 17.42
N GLU A 90 4.64 -6.98 17.78
CA GLU A 90 3.32 -7.34 17.26
C GLU A 90 2.89 -6.43 16.09
N ALA A 91 3.74 -5.50 15.63
CA ALA A 91 3.37 -4.50 14.64
C ALA A 91 4.13 -4.65 13.32
N GLU A 92 3.39 -4.76 12.21
CA GLU A 92 3.95 -4.58 10.89
C GLU A 92 4.35 -3.12 10.66
N VAL A 93 3.49 -2.17 11.07
CA VAL A 93 3.71 -0.72 10.87
C VAL A 93 4.26 -0.08 12.15
N ARG A 94 5.49 0.41 12.10
CA ARG A 94 6.20 0.98 13.26
C ARG A 94 6.48 2.45 13.02
N ILE A 95 5.81 3.33 13.78
CA ILE A 95 5.68 4.76 13.46
C ILE A 95 6.57 5.59 14.37
N ALA A 96 7.58 6.23 13.78
CA ALA A 96 8.48 7.17 14.43
C ALA A 96 8.02 8.63 14.25
N PHE A 97 8.60 9.52 15.05
CA PHE A 97 8.30 10.96 15.05
C PHE A 97 9.60 11.79 15.12
N ASP A 98 10.62 11.34 14.39
CA ASP A 98 11.91 12.01 14.34
C ASP A 98 11.86 13.23 13.41
N GLN A 99 11.89 14.42 14.02
CA GLN A 99 11.84 15.71 13.33
C GLN A 99 13.07 15.98 12.45
N GLY A 100 14.17 15.26 12.67
CA GLY A 100 15.40 15.36 11.87
C GLY A 100 15.40 14.48 10.61
N ASP A 101 14.46 13.55 10.49
CA ASP A 101 14.45 12.51 9.44
C ASP A 101 13.32 12.69 8.41
N GLY A 102 12.69 13.87 8.36
CA GLY A 102 11.59 14.16 7.43
C GLY A 102 10.35 13.29 7.68
N SER A 103 9.38 13.29 6.77
CA SER A 103 8.26 12.35 6.82
C SER A 103 8.40 11.34 5.69
N TRP A 104 8.12 10.08 5.97
CA TRP A 104 8.27 8.99 5.00
C TRP A 104 7.56 7.71 5.46
N SER A 105 7.34 6.81 4.51
CA SER A 105 6.73 5.50 4.74
C SER A 105 7.26 4.51 3.69
N TYR A 106 7.46 3.26 4.09
CA TYR A 106 7.65 2.20 3.10
C TYR A 106 6.33 1.90 2.40
N VAL A 107 6.42 1.54 1.12
CA VAL A 107 5.21 1.33 0.31
C VAL A 107 4.67 -0.08 0.47
N GLY A 108 3.42 -0.18 0.95
CA GLY A 108 2.67 -1.42 0.91
C GLY A 108 3.35 -2.56 1.69
N ARG A 109 3.41 -3.75 1.08
CA ARG A 109 4.03 -4.93 1.69
C ARG A 109 5.55 -4.85 1.84
N ASP A 110 6.24 -3.85 1.30
CA ASP A 110 7.70 -3.71 1.52
C ASP A 110 8.01 -3.48 3.01
N VAL A 111 7.03 -2.99 3.78
CA VAL A 111 7.02 -2.94 5.25
C VAL A 111 7.44 -4.28 5.89
N LEU A 112 7.07 -5.41 5.30
CA LEU A 112 7.37 -6.76 5.82
C LEU A 112 8.85 -7.14 5.71
N GLY A 113 9.61 -6.48 4.84
CA GLY A 113 11.05 -6.70 4.67
C GLY A 113 11.91 -5.96 5.70
N ILE A 114 11.30 -5.08 6.51
CA ILE A 114 12.02 -4.21 7.43
C ILE A 114 12.16 -4.88 8.79
N SER A 115 13.34 -4.76 9.40
CA SER A 115 13.62 -5.31 10.72
C SER A 115 12.57 -4.87 11.74
N ALA A 116 12.14 -5.79 12.61
CA ALA A 116 11.20 -5.50 13.69
C ALA A 116 11.70 -4.42 14.67
N ASN A 117 13.00 -4.10 14.64
CA ASN A 117 13.60 -3.06 15.47
C ASN A 117 13.60 -1.66 14.84
N GLU A 118 13.32 -1.55 13.54
CA GLU A 118 13.41 -0.31 12.76
C GLU A 118 12.02 0.27 12.48
N PRO A 119 11.87 1.60 12.39
CA PRO A 119 10.61 2.20 11.97
C PRO A 119 10.32 1.86 10.50
N THR A 120 9.03 1.82 10.16
CA THR A 120 8.53 1.64 8.79
C THR A 120 7.81 2.88 8.26
N MET A 121 7.62 3.86 9.13
CA MET A 121 7.04 5.16 8.84
C MET A 121 7.63 6.16 9.84
N ASN A 122 7.84 7.40 9.40
CA ASN A 122 8.27 8.50 10.26
C ASN A 122 7.48 9.77 9.95
N PHE A 123 7.26 10.58 10.98
CA PHE A 123 6.70 11.92 10.86
C PHE A 123 7.69 12.97 11.38
N GLY A 124 8.15 13.83 10.47
CA GLY A 124 9.21 14.80 10.73
C GLY A 124 8.72 16.19 11.12
N TRP A 125 7.42 16.38 11.32
CA TRP A 125 6.83 17.66 11.74
C TRP A 125 5.56 17.45 12.57
N ASP A 126 4.97 18.57 13.00
CA ASP A 126 3.72 18.57 13.75
C ASP A 126 2.56 18.09 12.86
N LEU A 127 1.81 17.09 13.33
CA LEU A 127 0.67 16.52 12.64
C LEU A 127 -0.68 17.15 13.04
N THR A 128 -0.67 18.11 13.98
CA THR A 128 -1.90 18.62 14.60
C THR A 128 -2.57 19.77 13.83
N ASP A 129 -1.92 20.28 12.78
CA ASP A 129 -2.51 21.24 11.84
C ASP A 129 -3.01 20.54 10.55
N GLU A 130 -3.57 21.31 9.62
CA GLU A 130 -4.15 20.79 8.38
C GLU A 130 -3.12 20.12 7.46
N TYR A 131 -1.91 20.69 7.41
CA TYR A 131 -0.81 20.14 6.62
C TYR A 131 -0.27 18.84 7.23
N GLY A 132 -0.14 18.82 8.55
CA GLY A 132 0.19 17.67 9.35
C GLY A 132 -0.81 16.52 9.20
N ARG A 133 -2.11 16.81 9.25
CA ARG A 133 -3.16 15.82 8.91
C ARG A 133 -3.00 15.28 7.49
N THR A 134 -2.75 16.15 6.52
CA THR A 134 -2.53 15.75 5.11
C THR A 134 -1.31 14.84 4.98
N THR A 135 -0.22 15.15 5.69
CA THR A 135 0.98 14.30 5.77
C THR A 135 0.65 12.94 6.36
N ALA A 136 -0.12 12.87 7.45
CA ALA A 136 -0.53 11.60 8.05
C ALA A 136 -1.34 10.73 7.07
N LEU A 137 -2.26 11.33 6.31
CA LEU A 137 -3.01 10.61 5.27
C LEU A 137 -2.10 10.12 4.13
N HIS A 138 -1.14 10.94 3.70
CA HIS A 138 -0.16 10.63 2.67
C HIS A 138 0.72 9.43 3.04
N GLU A 139 1.34 9.46 4.22
CA GLU A 139 2.24 8.39 4.66
C GLU A 139 1.49 7.07 4.89
N ILE A 140 0.25 7.14 5.37
CA ILE A 140 -0.62 5.96 5.45
C ILE A 140 -0.98 5.48 4.03
N GLY A 141 -1.23 6.39 3.07
CA GLY A 141 -1.42 6.05 1.66
C GLY A 141 -0.27 5.22 1.09
N HIS A 142 0.98 5.59 1.38
CA HIS A 142 2.15 4.76 1.06
C HIS A 142 2.07 3.38 1.69
N THR A 143 1.76 3.27 2.98
CA THR A 143 1.57 1.96 3.66
C THR A 143 0.45 1.13 3.03
N LEU A 144 -0.58 1.75 2.42
CA LEU A 144 -1.62 1.05 1.65
C LEU A 144 -1.17 0.64 0.24
N GLY A 145 -0.01 1.12 -0.20
CA GLY A 145 0.62 0.80 -1.46
C GLY A 145 0.41 1.86 -2.55
N LEU A 146 0.02 3.09 -2.20
CA LEU A 146 -0.08 4.19 -3.17
C LEU A 146 1.31 4.82 -3.36
N PRO A 147 1.81 4.95 -4.61
CA PRO A 147 3.01 5.72 -4.91
C PRO A 147 2.66 7.22 -5.05
N HIS A 148 3.66 8.06 -5.28
CA HIS A 148 3.46 9.48 -5.58
C HIS A 148 2.75 9.73 -6.91
N GLU A 149 1.80 10.67 -6.92
CA GLU A 149 0.92 10.92 -8.06
C GLU A 149 1.61 11.73 -9.18
N HIS A 150 2.55 12.63 -8.86
CA HIS A 150 3.32 13.39 -9.88
C HIS A 150 4.24 12.47 -10.72
N GLN A 151 4.62 11.33 -10.15
CA GLN A 151 5.44 10.32 -10.82
C GLN A 151 4.61 9.43 -11.76
N ASN A 152 3.28 9.57 -11.80
CA ASN A 152 2.42 8.91 -12.77
C ASN A 152 2.92 9.22 -14.19
N PRO A 153 3.22 8.21 -15.03
CA PRO A 153 3.73 8.44 -16.38
C PRO A 153 2.70 9.12 -17.30
N PHE A 154 1.43 9.15 -16.91
CA PHE A 154 0.34 9.82 -17.63
C PHE A 154 0.04 11.25 -17.12
N SER A 155 0.86 11.81 -16.22
CA SER A 155 0.63 13.17 -15.72
C SER A 155 0.86 14.28 -16.75
N GLY A 156 1.64 13.99 -17.79
CA GLY A 156 2.05 15.00 -18.76
C GLY A 156 2.96 16.09 -18.16
N ILE A 157 3.43 15.90 -16.92
CA ILE A 157 4.34 16.85 -16.29
C ILE A 157 5.68 16.82 -17.02
N VAL A 158 6.08 17.98 -17.53
CA VAL A 158 7.44 18.23 -18.02
C VAL A 158 8.13 19.15 -17.02
N TRP A 159 9.21 18.67 -16.40
CA TRP A 159 9.94 19.40 -15.37
C TRP A 159 10.95 20.40 -15.94
N ASP A 160 11.18 21.49 -15.22
CA ASP A 160 12.42 22.26 -15.32
C ASP A 160 13.47 21.64 -14.38
N GLU A 161 14.06 20.51 -14.79
CA GLU A 161 14.90 19.67 -13.94
C GLU A 161 15.99 20.43 -13.20
N ALA A 162 16.65 21.40 -13.84
CA ALA A 162 17.67 22.23 -13.21
C ALA A 162 17.12 23.00 -12.00
N LYS A 163 15.91 23.58 -12.13
CA LYS A 163 15.24 24.28 -11.02
C LYS A 163 14.69 23.32 -9.98
N VAL A 164 14.26 22.13 -10.38
CA VAL A 164 13.84 21.09 -9.44
C VAL A 164 15.01 20.69 -8.54
N TYR A 165 16.17 20.40 -9.12
CA TYR A 165 17.38 20.12 -8.35
C TYR A 165 17.81 21.30 -7.47
N GLU A 166 17.79 22.54 -8.00
CA GLU A 166 18.11 23.73 -7.21
C GLU A 166 17.17 23.90 -6.01
N TYR A 167 15.86 23.73 -6.23
CA TYR A 167 14.84 23.89 -5.20
C TYR A 167 14.97 22.84 -4.09
N PHE A 168 15.00 21.55 -4.45
CA PHE A 168 15.05 20.46 -3.47
C PHE A 168 16.44 20.30 -2.82
N GLY A 169 17.52 20.77 -3.45
CA GLY A 169 18.84 20.86 -2.83
C GLY A 169 18.97 22.01 -1.81
N GLY A 170 18.05 22.96 -1.84
CA GLY A 170 17.94 24.07 -0.88
C GLY A 170 17.23 23.66 0.42
N ALA A 171 17.14 24.62 1.36
CA ALA A 171 16.36 24.45 2.57
C ALA A 171 14.84 24.40 2.23
N PRO A 172 14.03 23.61 2.97
CA PRO A 172 14.41 22.82 4.13
C PRO A 172 14.83 21.37 3.82
N ASN A 173 14.74 20.91 2.57
CA ASN A 173 14.97 19.50 2.20
C ASN A 173 16.45 19.10 2.22
N HIS A 174 17.32 19.93 1.62
CA HIS A 174 18.75 19.63 1.46
C HIS A 174 19.03 18.27 0.78
N TRP A 175 18.19 17.89 -0.18
CA TRP A 175 18.31 16.59 -0.85
C TRP A 175 19.49 16.57 -1.83
N PRO A 176 20.32 15.51 -1.81
CA PRO A 176 21.26 15.28 -2.89
C PRO A 176 20.51 14.89 -4.18
N PRO A 177 21.14 15.05 -5.37
CA PRO A 177 20.46 14.84 -6.65
C PRO A 177 19.80 13.47 -6.82
N GLU A 178 20.37 12.40 -6.27
CA GLU A 178 19.79 11.06 -6.32
C GLU A 178 18.44 10.96 -5.60
N GLN A 179 18.27 11.70 -4.50
CA GLN A 179 17.04 11.73 -3.71
C GLN A 179 15.97 12.54 -4.43
N THR A 180 16.32 13.71 -5.00
CA THR A 180 15.40 14.48 -5.87
C THR A 180 14.99 13.68 -7.11
N LEU A 181 15.93 12.95 -7.71
CA LEU A 181 15.61 12.08 -8.84
C LEU A 181 14.60 11.01 -8.40
N HIS A 182 14.84 10.34 -7.27
CA HIS A 182 13.98 9.28 -6.75
C HIS A 182 12.57 9.75 -6.41
N ASN A 183 12.45 10.83 -5.63
CA ASN A 183 11.19 11.31 -5.07
C ASN A 183 10.41 12.21 -6.01
N VAL A 184 11.06 12.89 -6.97
CA VAL A 184 10.40 13.93 -7.80
C VAL A 184 10.44 13.60 -9.29
N LEU A 185 11.64 13.44 -9.85
CA LEU A 185 11.80 13.45 -11.31
C LEU A 185 11.53 12.09 -11.96
N ARG A 186 11.85 10.99 -11.27
CA ARG A 186 11.61 9.63 -11.76
C ARG A 186 10.13 9.43 -12.02
N LYS A 187 9.79 8.86 -13.18
CA LYS A 187 8.45 8.36 -13.46
C LYS A 187 8.33 6.91 -13.01
N ILE A 188 7.19 6.57 -12.42
CA ILE A 188 6.82 5.19 -12.15
C ILE A 188 6.75 4.47 -13.49
N ASP A 189 7.22 3.22 -13.51
CA ASP A 189 7.17 2.43 -14.73
C ASP A 189 5.71 2.28 -15.18
N THR A 190 5.44 2.37 -16.49
CA THR A 190 4.09 2.11 -17.03
C THR A 190 3.53 0.75 -16.63
N SER A 191 4.41 -0.19 -16.29
CA SER A 191 4.09 -1.51 -15.72
C SER A 191 3.73 -1.50 -14.23
N GLU A 192 3.91 -0.40 -13.53
CA GLU A 192 3.60 -0.24 -12.10
C GLU A 192 2.35 0.63 -11.86
N VAL A 193 1.75 1.18 -12.92
CA VAL A 193 0.50 1.96 -12.86
C VAL A 193 -0.67 1.25 -13.53
N ASP A 194 -1.87 1.45 -13.00
CA ASP A 194 -3.12 0.85 -13.50
C ASP A 194 -3.86 1.78 -14.48
N GLY A 195 -3.13 2.37 -15.44
CA GLY A 195 -3.70 3.19 -16.51
C GLY A 195 -4.58 4.36 -16.05
N SER A 196 -4.54 4.73 -14.78
CA SER A 196 -5.36 5.80 -14.21
C SER A 196 -4.93 7.13 -14.81
N SER A 197 -5.92 8.00 -15.05
CA SER A 197 -5.67 9.41 -15.29
C SER A 197 -5.00 10.00 -14.06
N TRP A 198 -3.95 10.80 -14.28
CA TRP A 198 -3.30 11.57 -13.23
C TRP A 198 -4.31 12.46 -12.47
N ASP A 199 -4.24 12.41 -11.14
CA ASP A 199 -5.08 13.21 -10.24
C ASP A 199 -4.26 14.29 -9.50
N PRO A 200 -4.25 15.55 -9.98
CA PRO A 200 -3.53 16.64 -9.33
C PRO A 200 -4.09 17.03 -7.95
N ASP A 201 -5.28 16.53 -7.57
CA ASP A 201 -5.90 16.80 -6.27
C ASP A 201 -5.68 15.66 -5.26
N SER A 202 -4.97 14.59 -5.66
CA SER A 202 -4.68 13.43 -4.81
C SER A 202 -3.92 13.83 -3.55
N VAL A 203 -4.21 13.14 -2.44
CA VAL A 203 -3.39 13.22 -1.22
C VAL A 203 -1.93 12.80 -1.48
N MET A 204 -1.69 12.00 -2.52
CA MET A 204 -0.37 11.49 -2.93
C MET A 204 0.36 12.44 -3.89
N GLU A 205 -0.27 13.54 -4.30
CA GLU A 205 0.36 14.58 -5.12
C GLU A 205 1.17 15.52 -4.23
N TYR A 206 2.37 15.88 -4.66
CA TYR A 206 3.14 16.91 -3.99
C TYR A 206 2.66 18.30 -4.35
N TRP A 207 2.78 19.19 -3.37
CA TRP A 207 2.80 20.61 -3.67
C TRP A 207 4.09 20.96 -4.41
N PHE A 208 3.99 21.80 -5.45
CA PHE A 208 5.15 22.36 -6.14
C PHE A 208 5.00 23.88 -6.32
N PRO A 209 6.04 24.68 -6.02
CA PRO A 209 5.99 26.11 -6.26
C PRO A 209 5.99 26.44 -7.76
N ALA A 210 5.62 27.68 -8.07
CA ALA A 210 5.71 28.22 -9.42
C ALA A 210 7.12 28.07 -10.01
N GLY A 211 7.17 27.75 -11.31
CA GLY A 211 8.42 27.72 -12.08
C GLY A 211 9.18 26.39 -12.10
N LEU A 212 8.75 25.35 -11.37
CA LEU A 212 9.33 24.01 -11.47
C LEU A 212 8.74 23.18 -12.62
N ILE A 213 7.47 23.42 -12.97
CA ILE A 213 6.74 22.69 -14.00
C ILE A 213 6.71 23.53 -15.27
N LYS A 214 7.13 22.97 -16.41
CA LYS A 214 7.04 23.58 -17.75
C LYS A 214 5.71 23.26 -18.43
N GLU A 215 5.25 22.01 -18.30
CA GLU A 215 3.96 21.57 -18.83
C GLU A 215 3.26 20.67 -17.81
N PRO A 216 1.92 20.66 -17.77
CA PRO A 216 1.02 21.50 -18.57
C PRO A 216 0.98 22.96 -18.08
N ALA A 217 0.66 23.90 -18.98
CA ALA A 217 0.74 25.35 -18.71
C ALA A 217 -0.02 25.80 -17.45
N ARG A 218 -1.15 25.16 -17.13
CA ARG A 218 -1.95 25.46 -15.94
C ARG A 218 -1.20 25.30 -14.60
N PHE A 219 -0.12 24.51 -14.57
CA PHE A 219 0.68 24.26 -13.37
C PHE A 219 2.03 24.99 -13.37
N GLN A 220 2.31 25.85 -14.36
CA GLN A 220 3.50 26.70 -14.34
C GLN A 220 3.50 27.69 -13.18
N SER A 221 2.32 28.12 -12.72
CA SER A 221 2.13 28.96 -11.53
C SER A 221 2.20 28.20 -10.21
N GLY A 222 2.48 26.90 -10.25
CA GLY A 222 2.51 26.00 -9.09
C GLY A 222 1.38 24.98 -9.13
N LEU A 223 1.57 23.90 -8.38
CA LEU A 223 0.62 22.83 -8.17
C LEU A 223 0.36 22.74 -6.66
N ASN A 224 -0.91 22.90 -6.26
CA ASN A 224 -1.30 22.94 -4.86
C ASN A 224 -2.51 22.05 -4.62
N PRO A 225 -2.31 20.75 -4.32
CA PRO A 225 -3.41 19.87 -3.97
C PRO A 225 -4.12 20.39 -2.69
N PRO A 226 -5.44 20.26 -2.61
CA PRO A 226 -6.23 20.85 -1.50
C PRO A 226 -5.90 20.24 -0.14
N GLY A 227 -5.36 19.01 -0.11
CA GLY A 227 -5.18 18.20 1.08
C GLY A 227 -6.40 17.31 1.36
N GLY A 228 -6.20 16.27 2.16
CA GLY A 228 -7.20 15.21 2.36
C GLY A 228 -7.36 14.27 1.16
N LEU A 229 -8.26 13.29 1.26
CA LEU A 229 -8.45 12.25 0.24
C LEU A 229 -9.31 12.74 -0.93
N SER A 230 -8.78 12.68 -2.14
CA SER A 230 -9.51 12.97 -3.38
C SER A 230 -10.57 11.89 -3.69
N ASN A 231 -11.37 12.08 -4.74
CA ASN A 231 -12.28 11.03 -5.19
C ASN A 231 -11.52 9.84 -5.80
N ALA A 232 -10.43 10.10 -6.53
CA ALA A 232 -9.62 9.03 -7.13
C ALA A 232 -8.92 8.20 -6.05
N ASP A 233 -8.40 8.82 -4.99
CA ASP A 233 -7.81 8.12 -3.84
C ASP A 233 -8.80 7.12 -3.24
N LYS A 234 -10.05 7.56 -3.04
CA LYS A 234 -11.13 6.76 -2.46
C LYS A 234 -11.57 5.62 -3.39
N GLU A 235 -11.64 5.85 -4.69
CA GLU A 235 -11.97 4.83 -5.68
C GLU A 235 -10.86 3.78 -5.77
N TRP A 236 -9.60 4.23 -5.80
CA TRP A 236 -8.44 3.37 -5.87
C TRP A 236 -8.37 2.41 -4.67
N VAL A 237 -8.49 2.94 -3.45
CA VAL A 237 -8.38 2.10 -2.24
C VAL A 237 -9.54 1.11 -2.14
N ARG A 238 -10.76 1.50 -2.56
CA ARG A 238 -11.92 0.59 -2.60
C ARG A 238 -11.80 -0.46 -3.69
N LYS A 239 -11.13 -0.16 -4.80
CA LYS A 239 -10.86 -1.13 -5.87
C LYS A 239 -9.93 -2.24 -5.39
N PHE A 240 -8.84 -1.90 -4.70
CA PHE A 240 -7.87 -2.89 -4.24
C PHE A 240 -8.25 -3.56 -2.92
N PHE A 241 -9.03 -2.87 -2.09
CA PHE A 241 -9.46 -3.32 -0.76
C PHE A 241 -10.98 -3.14 -0.56
N PRO A 242 -11.83 -3.80 -1.36
CA PRO A 242 -13.27 -3.68 -1.23
C PRO A 242 -13.77 -4.17 0.12
N ALA A 243 -14.98 -3.76 0.52
CA ALA A 243 -15.64 -4.28 1.72
C ALA A 243 -15.68 -5.83 1.69
N LEU A 244 -15.39 -6.46 2.82
CA LEU A 244 -15.42 -7.91 2.93
C LEU A 244 -16.85 -8.46 2.98
N HIS A 245 -17.03 -9.67 2.48
CA HIS A 245 -18.28 -10.40 2.65
C HIS A 245 -18.39 -10.94 4.09
N PRO A 246 -19.54 -10.77 4.77
CA PRO A 246 -19.70 -11.19 6.17
C PRO A 246 -19.69 -12.70 6.35
N THR A 247 -20.05 -13.46 5.30
CA THR A 247 -20.10 -14.92 5.31
C THR A 247 -19.12 -15.47 4.29
N LEU A 248 -18.24 -16.35 4.74
CA LEU A 248 -17.27 -17.04 3.88
C LEU A 248 -17.71 -18.47 3.60
N PRO A 249 -17.60 -18.95 2.34
CA PRO A 249 -17.74 -20.36 2.04
C PRO A 249 -16.68 -21.18 2.79
N VAL A 250 -17.03 -22.39 3.21
CA VAL A 250 -16.09 -23.31 3.86
C VAL A 250 -15.27 -24.02 2.79
N LEU A 251 -13.95 -23.96 2.90
CA LEU A 251 -13.06 -24.81 2.12
C LEU A 251 -13.02 -26.19 2.78
N HIS A 252 -13.53 -27.20 2.09
CA HIS A 252 -13.59 -28.57 2.61
C HIS A 252 -12.30 -29.35 2.29
N PRO A 253 -11.88 -30.28 3.16
CA PRO A 253 -10.67 -31.07 2.95
C PRO A 253 -10.79 -31.92 1.69
N PHE A 254 -9.72 -31.99 0.91
CA PHE A 254 -9.62 -32.76 -0.34
C PHE A 254 -10.65 -32.38 -1.42
N GLN A 255 -11.21 -31.17 -1.35
CA GLN A 255 -12.10 -30.63 -2.38
C GLN A 255 -11.47 -29.40 -3.03
N SER A 256 -11.11 -29.50 -4.30
CA SER A 256 -10.62 -28.37 -5.08
C SER A 256 -11.77 -27.43 -5.44
N VAL A 257 -11.65 -26.16 -5.08
CA VAL A 257 -12.60 -25.11 -5.47
C VAL A 257 -12.02 -24.33 -6.64
N PRO A 258 -12.66 -24.36 -7.84
CA PRO A 258 -12.21 -23.57 -8.96
C PRO A 258 -12.43 -22.08 -8.70
N LEU A 259 -11.46 -21.27 -9.10
CA LEU A 259 -11.46 -19.81 -8.96
C LEU A 259 -11.41 -19.17 -10.35
N SER A 260 -12.40 -18.31 -10.61
CA SER A 260 -12.45 -17.46 -11.81
C SER A 260 -12.32 -16.02 -11.36
N LEU A 261 -11.07 -15.56 -11.26
CA LEU A 261 -10.72 -14.23 -10.77
C LEU A 261 -10.12 -13.39 -11.91
N VAL A 262 -10.32 -12.08 -11.84
CA VAL A 262 -9.55 -11.12 -12.65
C VAL A 262 -8.29 -10.70 -11.88
N PRO A 263 -7.24 -10.19 -12.56
CA PRO A 263 -6.06 -9.66 -11.87
C PRO A 263 -6.42 -8.65 -10.78
N GLY A 264 -5.81 -8.80 -9.61
CA GLY A 264 -6.10 -8.03 -8.40
C GLY A 264 -7.31 -8.53 -7.60
N GLY A 265 -8.15 -9.39 -8.19
CA GLY A 265 -9.28 -10.04 -7.55
C GLY A 265 -8.86 -11.09 -6.52
N GLN A 266 -9.79 -11.42 -5.63
CA GLN A 266 -9.53 -12.26 -4.46
C GLN A 266 -10.70 -13.21 -4.17
N ALA A 267 -10.39 -14.38 -3.64
CA ALA A 267 -11.36 -15.31 -3.07
C ALA A 267 -10.99 -15.64 -1.61
N ASP A 268 -12.01 -15.64 -0.75
CA ASP A 268 -11.87 -15.84 0.70
C ASP A 268 -12.68 -17.06 1.12
N PHE A 269 -12.09 -17.90 1.98
CA PHE A 269 -12.70 -19.11 2.51
C PHE A 269 -12.49 -19.23 4.01
N ALA A 270 -13.49 -19.76 4.70
CA ALA A 270 -13.31 -20.27 6.06
C ALA A 270 -12.69 -21.67 6.03
N LEU A 271 -11.81 -21.97 6.98
CA LEU A 271 -11.26 -23.29 7.20
C LEU A 271 -11.43 -23.67 8.68
N GLU A 272 -12.10 -24.80 8.91
CA GLU A 272 -12.42 -25.33 10.24
C GLU A 272 -11.80 -26.72 10.40
N PRO A 273 -10.62 -26.84 11.05
CA PRO A 273 -9.91 -28.10 11.18
C PRO A 273 -10.73 -29.15 11.94
N GLN A 274 -10.92 -30.31 11.32
CA GLN A 274 -11.60 -31.45 11.95
C GLN A 274 -10.68 -32.21 12.93
N ALA A 275 -9.36 -31.97 12.88
CA ALA A 275 -8.39 -32.55 13.81
C ALA A 275 -7.18 -31.61 13.97
N SER A 276 -6.54 -31.63 15.14
CA SER A 276 -5.30 -30.88 15.36
C SER A 276 -4.12 -31.56 14.68
N ARG A 277 -3.68 -31.05 13.53
CA ARG A 277 -2.58 -31.64 12.75
C ARG A 277 -1.93 -30.61 11.83
N LYS A 278 -0.93 -31.05 11.08
CA LYS A 278 -0.39 -30.28 9.97
C LYS A 278 -1.36 -30.34 8.78
N TYR A 279 -1.66 -29.19 8.21
CA TYR A 279 -2.47 -29.00 7.02
C TYR A 279 -1.63 -28.38 5.93
N GLU A 280 -1.94 -28.77 4.70
CA GLU A 280 -1.40 -28.17 3.50
C GLU A 280 -2.54 -27.45 2.79
N ILE A 281 -2.31 -26.23 2.34
CA ILE A 281 -3.24 -25.43 1.55
C ILE A 281 -2.47 -25.00 0.31
N GLY A 282 -3.02 -25.22 -0.87
CA GLY A 282 -2.33 -24.89 -2.11
C GLY A 282 -3.26 -24.41 -3.20
N THR A 283 -2.73 -23.59 -4.08
CA THR A 283 -3.36 -23.26 -5.36
C THR A 283 -2.91 -24.25 -6.45
N PHE A 284 -3.63 -24.28 -7.57
CA PHE A 284 -3.35 -25.19 -8.68
C PHE A 284 -3.56 -24.49 -10.02
N GLY A 285 -2.68 -24.75 -10.98
CA GLY A 285 -2.79 -24.26 -12.35
C GLY A 285 -1.61 -23.39 -12.75
N ALA A 286 -1.77 -22.61 -13.83
CA ALA A 286 -0.72 -21.75 -14.37
C ALA A 286 -0.79 -20.30 -13.87
N ALA A 287 -1.64 -20.01 -12.88
CA ALA A 287 -1.85 -18.66 -12.38
C ALA A 287 -0.79 -18.25 -11.36
N ASP A 288 -0.47 -16.94 -11.33
CA ASP A 288 0.26 -16.30 -10.24
C ASP A 288 -0.75 -15.89 -9.16
N THR A 289 -0.54 -16.38 -7.95
CA THR A 289 -1.40 -16.22 -6.78
C THR A 289 -0.62 -15.90 -5.52
N VAL A 290 -1.18 -15.03 -4.69
CA VAL A 290 -0.77 -14.88 -3.29
C VAL A 290 -1.76 -15.63 -2.42
N LEU A 291 -1.28 -16.62 -1.68
CA LEU A 291 -2.06 -17.40 -0.72
C LEU A 291 -1.71 -16.94 0.69
N VAL A 292 -2.70 -16.56 1.50
CA VAL A 292 -2.49 -16.16 2.90
C VAL A 292 -3.47 -16.88 3.80
N LEU A 293 -2.95 -17.36 4.92
CA LEU A 293 -3.69 -18.01 5.99
C LEU A 293 -3.69 -17.12 7.24
N PHE A 294 -4.89 -16.88 7.76
CA PHE A 294 -5.11 -16.19 9.03
C PHE A 294 -5.80 -17.12 10.03
N GLU A 295 -5.52 -16.92 11.32
CA GLU A 295 -6.26 -17.49 12.44
C GLU A 295 -7.19 -16.43 13.03
N GLU A 296 -8.42 -16.80 13.35
CA GLU A 296 -9.34 -15.93 14.08
C GLU A 296 -9.06 -16.04 15.59
N VAL A 297 -8.57 -14.94 16.17
CA VAL A 297 -8.21 -14.84 17.58
C VAL A 297 -8.92 -13.63 18.18
N GLN A 298 -9.78 -13.88 19.18
CA GLN A 298 -10.53 -12.83 19.89
C GLN A 298 -11.33 -11.88 18.97
N GLY A 299 -11.85 -12.41 17.85
CA GLY A 299 -12.62 -11.63 16.86
C GLY A 299 -11.77 -10.84 15.87
N GLY A 300 -10.44 -10.94 15.92
CA GLY A 300 -9.52 -10.39 14.93
C GLY A 300 -8.80 -11.48 14.13
N LEU A 301 -8.26 -11.14 12.97
CA LEU A 301 -7.44 -12.04 12.17
C LEU A 301 -5.96 -11.83 12.48
N ARG A 302 -5.25 -12.93 12.78
CA ARG A 302 -3.80 -12.96 12.96
C ARG A 302 -3.15 -13.74 11.85
N PHE A 303 -2.11 -13.18 11.24
CA PHE A 303 -1.36 -13.85 10.18
C PHE A 303 -0.72 -15.13 10.72
N VAL A 304 -0.85 -16.23 9.97
CA VAL A 304 -0.22 -17.52 10.29
C VAL A 304 0.91 -17.80 9.32
N ALA A 305 0.62 -17.70 8.02
CA ALA A 305 1.56 -17.97 6.96
C ALA A 305 1.04 -17.42 5.64
N GLY A 306 1.93 -17.18 4.69
CA GLY A 306 1.60 -16.78 3.34
C GLY A 306 2.67 -17.22 2.36
N ASP A 307 2.29 -17.35 1.10
CA ASP A 307 3.16 -17.68 0.00
C ASP A 307 2.74 -16.90 -1.25
N ASP A 308 3.74 -16.50 -2.03
CA ASP A 308 3.61 -15.70 -3.25
C ASP A 308 4.42 -16.42 -4.32
N ASP A 309 3.73 -17.04 -5.28
CA ASP A 309 4.34 -17.78 -6.39
C ASP A 309 4.56 -16.91 -7.64
N SER A 310 4.34 -15.59 -7.52
CA SER A 310 4.23 -14.69 -8.67
C SER A 310 5.49 -14.68 -9.53
N GLY A 311 5.32 -15.08 -10.79
CA GLY A 311 6.43 -15.13 -11.75
C GLY A 311 7.28 -16.39 -11.64
N GLU A 312 6.93 -17.35 -10.78
CA GLU A 312 7.61 -18.65 -10.63
C GLU A 312 6.89 -19.76 -11.43
N ASP A 313 7.55 -20.92 -11.57
CA ASP A 313 6.96 -22.14 -12.15
C ASP A 313 6.51 -23.11 -11.05
N ARG A 314 5.78 -22.59 -10.07
CA ARG A 314 5.17 -23.36 -8.98
C ARG A 314 3.83 -22.74 -8.60
N ASN A 315 3.11 -23.41 -7.71
CA ASN A 315 1.92 -22.86 -7.10
C ASN A 315 2.16 -22.45 -5.64
N SER A 316 1.42 -21.44 -5.21
CA SER A 316 1.41 -20.96 -3.83
C SER A 316 0.92 -22.04 -2.90
N ARG A 317 1.67 -22.27 -1.83
CA ARG A 317 1.43 -23.32 -0.86
C ARG A 317 1.80 -22.89 0.55
N VAL A 318 0.85 -23.04 1.46
CA VAL A 318 1.02 -22.82 2.89
C VAL A 318 0.96 -24.16 3.63
N SER A 319 1.88 -24.32 4.59
CA SER A 319 2.03 -25.52 5.39
C SER A 319 2.05 -25.13 6.87
N ALA A 320 0.98 -25.43 7.61
CA ALA A 320 0.81 -24.96 8.98
C ALA A 320 0.14 -26.00 9.88
N LYS A 321 0.48 -26.00 11.18
CA LYS A 321 -0.23 -26.80 12.18
C LYS A 321 -1.47 -26.04 12.63
N LEU A 322 -2.64 -26.61 12.34
CA LEU A 322 -3.93 -26.03 12.70
C LEU A 322 -4.55 -26.84 13.84
N PHE A 323 -5.35 -26.17 14.66
CA PHE A 323 -5.95 -26.78 15.86
C PHE A 323 -7.45 -26.96 15.68
N GLN A 324 -7.94 -28.14 16.04
CA GLN A 324 -9.38 -28.42 16.07
C GLN A 324 -10.10 -27.46 17.02
N GLY A 325 -11.29 -27.01 16.62
CA GLY A 325 -12.09 -26.05 17.38
C GLY A 325 -11.66 -24.59 17.24
N ARG A 326 -10.62 -24.32 16.44
CA ARG A 326 -10.26 -22.96 16.00
C ARG A 326 -10.76 -22.71 14.58
N ARG A 327 -10.86 -21.44 14.22
CA ARG A 327 -11.32 -21.00 12.90
C ARG A 327 -10.20 -20.24 12.19
N TYR A 328 -10.07 -20.50 10.91
CA TYR A 328 -9.06 -19.91 10.04
C TYR A 328 -9.71 -19.30 8.80
N VAL A 329 -9.04 -18.33 8.20
CA VAL A 329 -9.44 -17.71 6.93
C VAL A 329 -8.32 -17.88 5.93
N VAL A 330 -8.64 -18.50 4.80
CA VAL A 330 -7.75 -18.64 3.65
C VAL A 330 -8.13 -17.60 2.62
N ARG A 331 -7.14 -16.87 2.12
CA ARG A 331 -7.33 -15.87 1.07
C ARG A 331 -6.40 -16.12 -0.08
N VAL A 332 -6.95 -16.09 -1.29
CA VAL A 332 -6.21 -16.25 -2.55
C VAL A 332 -6.40 -15.00 -3.37
N ARG A 333 -5.32 -14.23 -3.58
CA ARG A 333 -5.32 -13.07 -4.47
C ARG A 333 -4.66 -13.45 -5.80
N LEU A 334 -5.32 -13.15 -6.91
CA LEU A 334 -4.80 -13.44 -8.25
C LEU A 334 -3.98 -12.27 -8.78
N TYR A 335 -2.75 -12.52 -9.23
CA TYR A 335 -1.94 -11.53 -9.94
C TYR A 335 -2.03 -11.72 -11.45
N TRP A 336 -1.89 -12.96 -11.93
CA TRP A 336 -1.98 -13.29 -13.34
C TRP A 336 -2.72 -14.61 -13.53
N ALA A 337 -3.68 -14.64 -14.46
CA ALA A 337 -4.62 -15.75 -14.60
C ALA A 337 -4.10 -16.94 -15.44
N GLY A 338 -2.92 -16.83 -16.05
CA GLY A 338 -2.51 -17.77 -17.08
C GLY A 338 -3.28 -17.60 -18.39
N GLU A 339 -2.93 -18.41 -19.39
CA GLU A 339 -3.71 -18.52 -20.64
C GLU A 339 -5.06 -19.21 -20.41
N SER A 340 -5.15 -20.12 -19.43
CA SER A 340 -6.40 -20.80 -19.07
C SER A 340 -7.42 -19.88 -18.41
N GLY A 341 -6.97 -18.77 -17.82
CA GLY A 341 -7.82 -17.86 -17.05
C GLY A 341 -8.37 -18.47 -15.74
N GLN A 342 -7.88 -19.64 -15.34
CA GLN A 342 -8.44 -20.43 -14.24
C GLN A 342 -7.35 -20.93 -13.29
N THR A 343 -7.67 -20.91 -12.01
CA THR A 343 -6.90 -21.53 -10.93
C THR A 343 -7.86 -22.25 -9.98
N ALA A 344 -7.35 -22.98 -9.00
CA ALA A 344 -8.16 -23.59 -7.95
C ALA A 344 -7.42 -23.53 -6.61
N VAL A 345 -8.14 -23.71 -5.50
CA VAL A 345 -7.56 -23.84 -4.16
C VAL A 345 -8.11 -25.09 -3.47
N MET A 346 -7.27 -25.76 -2.69
CA MET A 346 -7.65 -26.92 -1.87
C MET A 346 -6.81 -26.96 -0.59
N HIS A 347 -7.33 -27.62 0.44
CA HIS A 347 -6.53 -28.03 1.58
C HIS A 347 -6.60 -29.54 1.83
N TRP A 348 -5.57 -30.13 2.43
CA TRP A 348 -5.49 -31.56 2.75
C TRP A 348 -4.78 -31.89 4.05
#